data_AF-A0A095Y5J0-F1
#
_entry.id   AF-A0A095Y5J0-F1
#
_cell.length_a   1.000
_cell.length_b   1.000
_cell.length_c   1.000
_cell.angle_alpha   90.00
_cell.angle_beta   90.00
_cell.angle_gamma   90.00
#
_symmetry.space_group_name_H-M   'P 1'
#
loop_
_entity.id
_entity.type
_entity.pdbx_description
1 polymer ?
#
loop_
_entity_poly.entity_id
_entity_poly.type
_entity_poly.pdbx_seq_one_letter_code
_entity_poly.pdbx_strand_id
1 'polypeptide(L)'
;MTIQEFQSRTQVSVDVSEFESINTVYMQSDVDKDTFCKMWRKMNATCVMVAKEQAKKQQTIDKVFSMVMANPEWTDIEHYNDIAVVVLSRKDKALIESIGISLESEPDNNGFRHFKRFSELRPEINAFLKNA
;
A
#
# COMPACT_ATOMS: atom_id res chain seq x y z
N MET A 1 -4.68 9.33 -28.53
CA MET A 1 -4.57 9.70 -27.10
C MET A 1 -3.09 9.71 -26.72
N THR A 2 -2.65 10.34 -25.62
CA THR A 2 -1.25 10.19 -25.13
C THR A 2 -1.17 9.07 -24.09
N ILE A 3 0.02 8.49 -23.87
CA ILE A 3 0.21 7.44 -22.86
C ILE A 3 -0.15 7.93 -21.45
N GLN A 4 0.28 9.13 -21.08
CA GLN A 4 -0.06 9.75 -19.79
C GLN A 4 -1.56 9.97 -19.63
N GLU A 5 -2.25 10.39 -20.71
CA GLU A 5 -3.70 10.57 -20.69
C GLU A 5 -4.43 9.23 -20.49
N PHE A 6 -3.98 8.17 -21.17
CA PHE A 6 -4.56 6.83 -21.01
C PHE A 6 -4.34 6.26 -19.61
N GLN A 7 -3.10 6.32 -19.10
CA GLN A 7 -2.76 5.86 -17.77
C GLN A 7 -3.56 6.63 -16.69
N SER A 8 -3.75 7.94 -16.85
CA SER A 8 -4.58 8.75 -15.97
C SER A 8 -6.05 8.34 -16.00
N ARG A 9 -6.63 8.13 -17.19
CA ARG A 9 -8.05 7.75 -17.33
C ARG A 9 -8.32 6.31 -16.86
N THR A 10 -7.36 5.41 -17.03
CA THR A 10 -7.53 3.98 -16.72
C THR A 10 -7.00 3.57 -15.35
N GLN A 11 -6.08 4.35 -14.78
CA GLN A 11 -5.31 4.04 -13.57
C GLN A 11 -4.49 2.75 -13.70
N VAL A 12 -4.04 2.44 -14.92
CA VAL A 12 -3.19 1.30 -15.24
C VAL A 12 -1.92 1.81 -15.89
N SER A 13 -0.76 1.44 -15.35
CA SER A 13 0.52 1.66 -16.02
C SER A 13 0.67 0.67 -17.16
N VAL A 14 1.02 1.16 -18.33
CA VAL A 14 1.32 0.37 -19.53
C VAL A 14 2.63 0.87 -20.10
N ASP A 15 3.39 -0.01 -20.73
CA ASP A 15 4.60 0.39 -21.44
C ASP A 15 4.27 1.06 -22.79
N VAL A 16 5.30 1.55 -23.47
CA VAL A 16 5.15 2.24 -24.76
C VAL A 16 4.60 1.32 -25.85
N SER A 17 5.03 0.05 -25.88
CA SER A 17 4.63 -0.92 -26.91
C SER A 17 3.18 -1.38 -26.72
N GLU A 18 2.79 -1.66 -25.49
CA GLU A 18 1.40 -1.94 -25.12
C GLU A 18 0.50 -0.75 -25.48
N PHE A 19 0.94 0.47 -25.17
CA PHE A 19 0.21 1.68 -25.47
C PHE A 19 0.03 1.91 -26.98
N GLU A 20 1.06 1.67 -27.80
CA GLU A 20 0.96 1.80 -29.27
C GLU A 20 -0.12 0.89 -29.84
N SER A 21 -0.19 -0.36 -29.36
CA SER A 21 -1.22 -1.32 -29.74
C SER A 21 -2.62 -0.84 -29.34
N ILE A 22 -2.79 -0.38 -28.10
CA ILE A 22 -4.06 0.15 -27.58
C ILE A 22 -4.49 1.41 -28.36
N ASN A 23 -3.56 2.32 -28.62
CA ASN A 23 -3.84 3.56 -29.33
C ASN A 23 -4.19 3.28 -30.79
N THR A 24 -3.63 2.24 -31.42
CA THR A 24 -4.03 1.82 -32.78
C THR A 24 -5.49 1.38 -32.81
N VAL A 25 -5.92 0.56 -31.85
CA VAL A 25 -7.33 0.14 -31.72
C VAL A 25 -8.23 1.35 -31.46
N TYR A 26 -7.81 2.29 -30.61
CA TYR A 26 -8.55 3.54 -30.39
C TYR A 26 -8.71 4.36 -31.67
N MET A 27 -7.65 4.55 -32.45
CA MET A 27 -7.69 5.33 -33.70
C MET A 27 -8.57 4.68 -34.78
N GLN A 28 -8.82 3.37 -34.69
CA GLN A 28 -9.74 2.63 -35.55
C GLN A 28 -11.18 2.59 -35.02
N SER A 29 -11.40 3.02 -33.78
CA SER A 29 -12.71 2.98 -33.14
C SER A 29 -13.43 4.32 -33.30
N ASP A 30 -14.72 4.29 -33.62
CA ASP A 30 -15.58 5.48 -33.68
C ASP A 30 -16.18 5.80 -32.30
N VAL A 31 -15.31 6.09 -31.33
CA VAL A 31 -15.71 6.47 -29.97
C VAL A 31 -14.80 7.57 -29.43
N ASP A 32 -15.32 8.39 -28.52
CA ASP A 32 -14.50 9.34 -27.79
C ASP A 32 -13.55 8.64 -26.79
N LYS A 33 -12.55 9.39 -26.30
CA LYS A 33 -11.50 8.88 -25.41
C LYS A 33 -12.06 8.30 -24.10
N ASP A 34 -13.08 8.92 -23.51
CA ASP A 34 -13.65 8.46 -22.23
C ASP A 34 -14.42 7.16 -22.41
N THR A 35 -15.22 7.10 -23.48
CA THR A 35 -15.96 5.89 -23.84
C THR A 35 -15.01 4.73 -24.11
N PHE A 36 -13.94 4.96 -24.88
CA PHE A 36 -12.91 3.96 -25.14
C PHE A 36 -12.25 3.46 -23.84
N CYS A 37 -11.77 4.38 -22.98
CA CYS A 37 -11.09 4.01 -21.73
C CYS A 37 -12.01 3.25 -20.77
N LYS A 38 -13.31 3.57 -20.73
CA LYS A 38 -14.30 2.82 -19.94
C LYS A 38 -14.49 1.40 -20.47
N MET A 39 -14.62 1.23 -21.78
CA MET A 39 -14.74 -0.08 -22.42
C MET A 39 -13.48 -0.92 -22.21
N TRP A 40 -12.31 -0.33 -22.43
CA TRP A 40 -11.02 -1.01 -22.24
C TRP A 40 -10.87 -1.51 -20.80
N ARG A 41 -11.20 -0.69 -19.80
CA ARG A 41 -11.16 -1.12 -18.38
C ARG A 41 -12.11 -2.28 -18.10
N LYS A 42 -13.29 -2.29 -18.74
CA LYS A 42 -14.27 -3.38 -18.57
C LYS A 42 -13.74 -4.68 -19.17
N MET A 43 -13.10 -4.62 -20.33
CA MET A 43 -12.50 -5.78 -20.99
C MET A 43 -11.24 -6.29 -20.26
N ASN A 44 -10.49 -5.39 -19.65
CA ASN A 44 -9.25 -5.69 -18.93
C ASN A 44 -9.43 -5.62 -17.40
N ALA A 45 -10.61 -6.02 -16.91
CA ALA A 45 -11.00 -5.89 -15.50
C ALA A 45 -9.99 -6.53 -14.54
N THR A 46 -9.43 -7.69 -14.88
CA THR A 46 -8.40 -8.37 -14.08
C THR A 46 -7.13 -7.52 -13.96
N CYS A 47 -6.61 -6.99 -15.06
CA CYS A 47 -5.42 -6.13 -15.05
C CYS A 47 -5.66 -4.85 -14.25
N VAL A 48 -6.84 -4.25 -14.41
CA VAL A 48 -7.25 -3.06 -13.63
C VAL A 48 -7.34 -3.38 -12.14
N MET A 49 -7.86 -4.54 -11.77
CA MET A 49 -7.94 -4.96 -10.36
C MET A 49 -6.56 -5.15 -9.75
N VAL A 50 -5.66 -5.86 -10.44
CA VAL A 50 -4.27 -6.06 -10.01
C VAL A 50 -3.55 -4.72 -9.84
N ALA A 51 -3.66 -3.81 -10.81
CA ALA A 51 -3.05 -2.48 -10.71
C ALA A 51 -3.57 -1.67 -9.52
N LYS A 52 -4.88 -1.73 -9.26
CA LYS A 52 -5.49 -1.08 -8.08
C LYS A 52 -5.00 -1.67 -6.76
N GLU A 53 -4.85 -2.98 -6.68
CA GLU A 53 -4.32 -3.64 -5.48
C GLU A 53 -2.86 -3.26 -5.23
N GLN A 54 -2.04 -3.24 -6.27
CA GLN A 54 -0.65 -2.77 -6.19
C GLN A 54 -0.57 -1.31 -5.73
N ALA A 55 -1.39 -0.42 -6.31
CA ALA A 55 -1.43 0.98 -5.89
C ALA A 55 -1.85 1.14 -4.42
N LYS A 56 -2.82 0.34 -3.94
CA LYS A 56 -3.23 0.33 -2.53
C LYS A 56 -2.11 -0.18 -1.62
N LYS A 57 -1.39 -1.23 -2.03
CA LYS A 57 -0.23 -1.75 -1.30
C LYS A 57 0.84 -0.67 -1.17
N GLN A 58 1.22 -0.02 -2.28
CA GLN A 58 2.19 1.07 -2.27
C GLN A 58 1.76 2.22 -1.36
N GLN A 59 0.50 2.65 -1.46
CA GLN A 59 -0.03 3.69 -0.58
C GLN A 59 0.03 3.30 0.91
N THR A 60 -0.15 2.02 1.22
CA THR A 60 -0.04 1.51 2.59
C THR A 60 1.41 1.52 3.06
N ILE A 61 2.34 1.09 2.22
CA ILE A 61 3.79 1.14 2.47
C ILE A 61 4.23 2.59 2.74
N ASP A 62 3.83 3.54 1.89
CA ASP A 62 4.20 4.96 2.03
C ASP A 62 3.68 5.54 3.35
N LYS A 63 2.45 5.17 3.76
CA LYS A 63 1.87 5.59 5.04
C LYS A 63 2.64 5.01 6.23
N VAL A 64 2.97 3.72 6.20
CA VAL A 64 3.75 3.06 7.26
C VAL A 64 5.14 3.70 7.36
N PHE A 65 5.79 3.91 6.22
CA PHE A 65 7.09 4.58 6.17
C PHE A 65 7.02 6.00 6.73
N SER A 66 6.03 6.79 6.31
CA SER A 66 5.82 8.15 6.82
C SER A 66 5.54 8.16 8.33
N MET A 67 4.78 7.20 8.85
CA MET A 67 4.51 7.05 10.28
C MET A 67 5.80 6.80 11.06
N VAL A 68 6.65 5.87 10.60
CA VAL A 68 7.94 5.56 11.24
C VAL A 68 8.87 6.77 11.23
N MET A 69 8.92 7.51 10.13
CA MET A 69 9.78 8.69 9.99
C MET A 69 9.31 9.90 10.81
N ALA A 70 8.00 10.02 11.07
CA ALA A 70 7.42 11.14 11.81
C ALA A 70 7.49 10.96 13.33
N ASN A 71 7.59 9.72 13.82
CA ASN A 71 7.53 9.41 15.24
C ASN A 71 8.94 9.11 15.79
N PRO A 72 9.52 10.00 16.62
CA PRO A 72 10.88 9.84 17.13
C PRO A 72 11.08 8.56 17.95
N GLU A 73 10.01 8.04 18.55
CA GLU A 73 9.98 6.85 19.40
C GLU A 73 10.39 5.57 18.66
N TRP A 74 10.25 5.55 17.32
CA TRP A 74 10.76 4.44 16.51
C TRP A 74 12.26 4.48 16.30
N THR A 75 12.88 5.65 16.43
CA THR A 75 14.29 5.90 16.09
C THR A 75 15.18 6.04 17.31
N ASP A 76 14.62 6.48 18.43
CA ASP A 76 15.34 6.74 19.68
C ASP A 76 15.36 5.53 20.61
N ILE A 77 16.56 5.17 21.09
CA ILE A 77 16.79 4.06 22.01
C ILE A 77 16.09 4.30 23.36
N GLU A 78 15.92 5.55 23.78
CA GLU A 78 15.28 5.86 25.07
C GLU A 78 13.82 5.41 25.11
N HIS A 79 13.13 5.42 23.97
CA HIS A 79 11.70 5.11 23.83
C HIS A 79 11.43 3.66 23.40
N TYR A 80 12.48 2.85 23.21
CA TYR A 80 12.34 1.43 22.80
C TYR A 80 11.52 0.58 23.75
N ASN A 81 11.51 0.95 25.03
CA ASN A 81 10.80 0.21 26.07
C ASN A 81 9.37 0.69 26.29
N ASP A 82 8.95 1.77 25.61
CA ASP A 82 7.60 2.29 25.76
C ASP A 82 6.59 1.33 25.13
N ILE A 83 5.46 1.18 25.83
CA ILE A 83 4.36 0.33 25.38
C ILE A 83 3.68 1.04 24.20
N ALA A 84 3.75 0.43 23.02
CA ALA A 84 3.34 1.08 21.77
C ALA A 84 1.85 1.48 21.77
N VAL A 85 0.99 0.68 22.40
CA VAL A 85 -0.45 0.98 22.53
C VAL A 85 -0.70 2.23 23.36
N VAL A 86 0.20 2.63 24.26
CA VAL A 86 0.05 3.85 25.07
C VAL A 86 0.40 5.08 24.24
N VAL A 87 1.44 4.97 23.41
CA VAL A 87 2.02 6.10 22.66
C VAL A 87 1.32 6.35 21.33
N LEU A 88 1.02 5.29 20.57
CA LEU A 88 0.50 5.42 19.21
C LEU A 88 -0.89 6.05 19.16
N SER A 89 -1.15 6.82 18.10
CA SER A 89 -2.49 7.33 17.83
C SER A 89 -3.43 6.20 17.41
N ARG A 90 -4.75 6.40 17.50
CA ARG A 90 -5.73 5.41 17.00
C ARG A 90 -5.54 5.08 15.52
N LYS A 91 -5.09 6.05 14.72
CA LYS A 91 -4.87 5.86 13.27
C LYS A 91 -3.66 4.98 13.01
N ASP A 92 -2.58 5.19 13.77
CA ASP A 92 -1.34 4.41 13.63
C ASP A 92 -1.54 2.97 14.08
N LYS A 93 -2.29 2.75 15.17
CA LYS A 93 -2.67 1.39 15.61
C LYS A 93 -3.43 0.64 14.52
N ALA A 94 -4.47 1.27 13.97
CA ALA A 94 -5.26 0.67 12.90
C ALA A 94 -4.43 0.40 11.63
N LEU A 95 -3.46 1.27 11.32
CA LEU A 95 -2.56 1.06 10.19
C LEU A 95 -1.65 -0.15 10.41
N ILE A 96 -1.05 -0.29 11.59
CA ILE A 96 -0.19 -1.43 11.97
C ILE A 96 -0.99 -2.75 11.93
N GLU A 97 -2.20 -2.75 12.49
CA GLU A 97 -3.08 -3.93 12.44
C GLU A 97 -3.52 -4.26 11.00
N SER A 98 -3.74 -3.26 10.15
CA SER A 98 -4.13 -3.47 8.75
C SER A 98 -3.05 -4.14 7.89
N ILE A 99 -1.78 -4.04 8.30
CA ILE A 99 -0.66 -4.76 7.66
C ILE A 99 -0.38 -6.12 8.32
N GLY A 100 -1.23 -6.56 9.24
CA GLY A 100 -1.17 -7.87 9.88
C GLY A 100 -0.25 -7.94 11.11
N ILE A 101 0.21 -6.80 11.63
CA ILE A 101 1.05 -6.75 12.83
C ILE A 101 0.15 -6.53 14.06
N SER A 102 0.14 -7.48 14.98
CA SER A 102 -0.57 -7.35 16.26
C SER A 102 0.20 -6.47 17.24
N LEU A 103 -0.50 -5.59 17.95
CA LEU A 103 0.03 -4.78 19.05
C LEU A 103 0.07 -5.54 20.39
N GLU A 104 -0.61 -6.68 20.46
CA GLU A 104 -0.47 -7.66 21.54
C GLU A 104 0.50 -8.75 21.12
N SER A 105 1.30 -9.23 22.06
CA SER A 105 2.17 -10.40 21.88
C SER A 105 1.36 -11.69 21.81
N GLU A 106 1.96 -12.72 21.22
CA GLU A 106 1.45 -14.08 21.37
C GLU A 106 1.58 -14.52 22.84
N PRO A 107 0.67 -15.38 23.35
CA PRO A 107 0.78 -15.90 24.70
C PRO A 107 2.13 -16.60 24.91
N ASP A 108 2.81 -16.30 26.01
CA ASP A 108 4.00 -17.05 26.39
C ASP A 108 3.64 -18.48 26.83
N ASN A 109 4.66 -19.30 27.15
CA ASN A 109 4.47 -20.67 27.64
C ASN A 109 3.62 -20.76 28.93
N ASN A 110 3.42 -19.64 29.63
CA ASN A 110 2.63 -19.52 30.84
C ASN A 110 1.23 -18.94 30.55
N GLY A 111 0.91 -18.62 29.29
CA GLY A 111 -0.37 -18.09 28.84
C GLY A 111 -0.54 -16.58 29.03
N PHE A 112 0.50 -15.85 29.44
CA PHE A 112 0.41 -14.41 29.63
C PHE A 112 0.59 -13.67 28.30
N ARG A 113 -0.26 -12.66 28.09
CA ARG A 113 -0.14 -11.71 26.98
C ARG A 113 0.38 -10.38 27.50
N HIS A 114 1.14 -9.68 26.67
CA HIS A 114 1.56 -8.30 26.93
C HIS A 114 1.36 -7.43 25.70
N PHE A 115 1.29 -6.11 25.92
CA PHE A 115 1.33 -5.16 24.81
C PHE A 115 2.76 -4.96 24.35
N LYS A 116 2.98 -5.07 23.04
CA LYS A 116 4.31 -4.93 22.45
C LYS A 116 4.86 -3.53 22.66
N ARG A 117 6.16 -3.49 22.90
CA ARG A 117 6.96 -2.26 22.95
C ARG A 117 7.46 -1.89 21.54
N PHE A 118 7.94 -0.66 21.38
CA PHE A 118 8.53 -0.24 20.09
C PHE A 118 9.71 -1.11 19.65
N SER A 119 10.53 -1.59 20.60
CA SER A 119 11.61 -2.55 20.33
C SER A 119 11.15 -3.87 19.70
N GLU A 120 9.93 -4.32 20.02
CA GLU A 120 9.33 -5.54 19.45
C GLU A 120 8.67 -5.26 18.10
N LEU A 121 7.97 -4.11 17.96
CA LEU A 121 7.30 -3.76 16.71
C LEU A 121 8.26 -3.37 15.58
N ARG A 122 9.37 -2.70 15.90
CA ARG A 122 10.33 -2.19 14.91
C ARG A 122 10.85 -3.26 13.96
N PRO A 123 11.31 -4.45 14.40
CA PRO A 123 11.73 -5.50 13.47
C PRO A 123 10.59 -6.01 12.58
N GLU A 124 9.36 -6.13 13.10
CA GLU A 124 8.19 -6.58 12.32
C GLU A 124 7.82 -5.57 11.22
N ILE A 125 7.80 -4.27 11.56
CA ILE A 125 7.55 -3.20 10.58
C ILE A 125 8.67 -3.15 9.53
N ASN A 126 9.94 -3.29 9.95
CA ASN A 126 11.05 -3.31 9.01
C ASN A 126 11.00 -4.54 8.09
N ALA A 127 10.55 -5.69 8.59
CA ALA A 127 10.33 -6.88 7.76
C ALA A 127 9.23 -6.64 6.74
N PHE A 128 8.11 -6.02 7.13
CA PHE A 128 7.05 -5.61 6.21
C PHE A 128 7.58 -4.67 5.12
N LEU A 129 8.32 -3.63 5.50
CA LEU A 129 8.86 -2.65 4.55
C LEU A 129 9.93 -3.23 3.60
N LYS A 130 10.65 -4.28 4.00
CA LYS A 130 11.65 -4.96 3.13
C LYS A 130 11.03 -5.96 2.16
N ASN A 131 9.90 -6.56 2.52
CA ASN A 131 9.20 -7.58 1.73
C ASN A 131 8.09 -7.00 0.85
N ALA A 132 7.90 -5.68 0.91
CA ALA A 132 6.96 -4.87 0.16
C ALA A 132 7.54 -4.50 -1.22
#